data_AF-A0A1Q4FCW3-F1
#
_entry.id   AF-A0A1Q4FCW3-F1
#
_cell.length_a   1.000
_cell.length_b   1.000
_cell.length_c   1.000
_cell.angle_alpha   90.00
_cell.angle_beta   90.00
_cell.angle_gamma   90.00
#
_symmetry.space_group_name_H-M   'P 1'
#
loop_
_entity.id
_entity.type
_entity.pdbx_description
1 polymer ?
#
loop_
_entity_poly.entity_id
_entity_poly.type
_entity_poly.pdbx_seq_one_letter_code
_entity_poly.pdbx_strand_id
1 'polypeptide(L)'
;MISGNTTKSAFLRSGVYTLILSLLFILLTGADHPAGAVFTALPYFMILYFIFFSTGKPEVSQWLRAKMQSDVKRIILFPFLLIALYYSYIIINGDNPLKGTVFLVPYLILFPVLVFAAKNNTGGKIDWLDFTTLALFVLPVTLVGIAFKGDLPYTGGGFDSVYRIIVMLSAVFAFVTVRNLHDVGCYPVFRWKSLLTVLWVWLAFYVSVFAIGYGVDFIRFSAEYHLNMSVVGKIGIGFISIFLHTALFEELVFRGLLQNMLGKRIDQSRSWIVFWGWGLGILLLLALLAGYTLRGGMHWFPALITLLLFGLAFGLIKWGRAEAGNYTSLAISSVLFGLVHHHSGSIIFVGLACIGGWAYGYCYLKTRNVFYAALLHALVNSSPLIFGLELAK
;
A
#
# COMPACT_ATOMS: atom_id res chain seq x y z
N MET A 1 29.75 10.92 -4.56
CA MET A 1 29.07 12.06 -5.20
C MET A 1 28.13 11.53 -6.26
N ILE A 2 26.82 11.66 -6.09
CA ILE A 2 25.85 11.34 -7.14
C ILE A 2 25.97 12.45 -8.20
N SER A 3 26.21 12.10 -9.45
CA SER A 3 26.30 13.12 -10.51
C SER A 3 24.95 13.82 -10.62
N GLY A 4 24.94 15.15 -10.58
CA GLY A 4 23.70 15.95 -10.61
C GLY A 4 22.79 15.64 -11.82
N ASN A 5 23.33 15.00 -12.86
CA ASN A 5 22.58 14.55 -14.03
C ASN A 5 21.59 13.41 -13.74
N THR A 6 21.91 12.51 -12.81
CA THR A 6 21.03 11.38 -12.46
C THR A 6 19.77 11.84 -11.73
N THR A 7 19.91 12.73 -10.74
CA THR A 7 18.77 13.32 -10.01
C THR A 7 17.90 14.18 -10.92
N LYS A 8 18.49 14.96 -11.84
CA LYS A 8 17.73 15.72 -12.86
C LYS A 8 16.86 14.80 -13.72
N SER A 9 17.43 13.69 -14.22
CA SER A 9 16.67 12.70 -14.99
C SER A 9 15.54 12.08 -14.16
N ALA A 10 15.78 11.81 -12.88
CA ALA A 10 14.77 11.28 -11.97
C ALA A 10 13.57 12.24 -11.83
N PHE A 11 13.81 13.54 -11.62
CA PHE A 11 12.76 14.56 -11.57
C PHE A 11 12.01 14.71 -12.88
N LEU A 12 12.70 14.70 -14.03
CA LEU A 12 12.06 14.78 -15.34
C LEU A 12 11.06 13.63 -15.55
N ARG A 13 11.47 12.38 -15.22
CA ARG A 13 10.58 11.22 -15.30
C ARG A 13 9.39 11.35 -14.35
N SER A 14 9.59 11.84 -13.13
CA SER A 14 8.48 12.11 -12.20
C SER A 14 7.52 13.14 -12.77
N GLY A 15 8.03 14.20 -13.41
CA GLY A 15 7.24 15.22 -14.08
C GLY A 15 6.38 14.64 -15.20
N VAL A 16 6.95 13.76 -16.05
CA VAL A 16 6.20 13.06 -17.11
C VAL A 16 5.08 12.21 -16.53
N TYR A 17 5.34 11.39 -15.50
CA TYR A 17 4.30 10.57 -14.87
C TYR A 17 3.20 11.42 -14.23
N THR A 18 3.58 12.52 -13.58
CA THR A 18 2.64 13.46 -12.97
C THR A 18 1.77 14.11 -14.03
N LEU A 19 2.36 14.53 -15.16
CA LEU A 19 1.62 15.14 -16.26
C LEU A 19 0.60 14.17 -16.86
N ILE A 20 1.01 12.94 -17.15
CA ILE A 20 0.11 11.89 -17.66
C ILE A 20 -1.03 11.66 -16.69
N LEU A 21 -0.71 11.52 -15.39
CA LEU A 21 -1.72 11.29 -14.38
C LEU A 21 -2.65 12.50 -14.20
N SER A 22 -2.14 13.73 -14.36
CA SER A 22 -2.94 14.95 -14.28
C SER A 22 -3.88 15.12 -15.48
N LEU A 23 -3.46 14.67 -16.67
CA LEU A 23 -4.35 14.59 -17.83
C LEU A 23 -5.47 13.59 -17.59
N LEU A 24 -5.15 12.40 -17.08
CA LEU A 24 -6.17 11.42 -16.67
C LEU A 24 -7.09 11.98 -15.60
N PHE A 25 -6.53 12.74 -14.64
CA PHE A 25 -7.30 13.40 -13.59
C PHE A 25 -8.37 14.30 -14.18
N ILE A 26 -7.98 15.23 -15.05
CA ILE A 26 -8.89 16.17 -15.71
C ILE A 26 -9.93 15.43 -16.55
N LEU A 27 -9.52 14.42 -17.32
CA LEU A 27 -10.41 13.70 -18.24
C LEU A 27 -11.53 12.95 -17.51
N LEU A 28 -11.23 12.28 -16.40
CA LEU A 28 -12.23 11.45 -15.72
C LEU A 28 -13.02 12.23 -14.65
N THR A 29 -12.42 13.22 -13.99
CA THR A 29 -13.16 14.04 -13.01
C THR A 29 -13.91 15.20 -13.65
N GLY A 30 -13.46 15.70 -14.81
CA GLY A 30 -14.12 16.80 -15.51
C GLY A 30 -15.50 16.44 -16.07
N ALA A 31 -15.83 15.15 -16.20
CA ALA A 31 -17.15 14.70 -16.63
C ALA A 31 -18.21 14.81 -15.53
N ASP A 32 -17.82 14.54 -14.28
CA ASP A 32 -18.75 14.38 -13.15
C ASP A 32 -18.72 15.56 -12.15
N HIS A 33 -17.78 16.48 -12.29
CA HIS A 33 -17.58 17.59 -11.34
C HIS A 33 -17.55 18.98 -12.01
N PRO A 34 -17.97 20.04 -11.29
CA PRO A 34 -17.84 21.41 -11.77
C PRO A 34 -16.39 21.75 -12.08
N ALA A 35 -16.15 22.42 -13.21
CA ALA A 35 -14.82 22.80 -13.65
C ALA A 35 -14.02 23.55 -12.56
N GLY A 36 -14.67 24.45 -11.80
CA GLY A 36 -14.05 25.18 -10.70
C GLY A 36 -13.48 24.28 -9.59
N ALA A 37 -14.17 23.17 -9.27
CA ALA A 37 -13.69 22.20 -8.28
C ALA A 37 -12.46 21.44 -8.78
N VAL A 38 -12.47 21.04 -10.06
CA VAL A 38 -11.34 20.36 -10.72
C VAL A 38 -10.12 21.29 -10.80
N PHE A 39 -10.30 22.54 -11.22
CA PHE A 39 -9.22 23.53 -11.29
C PHE A 39 -8.64 23.87 -9.91
N THR A 40 -9.47 23.87 -8.85
CA THR A 40 -8.99 24.08 -7.49
C THR A 40 -8.17 22.88 -6.99
N ALA A 41 -8.55 21.65 -7.35
CA ALA A 41 -7.86 20.42 -6.93
C ALA A 41 -6.56 20.17 -7.72
N LEU A 42 -6.50 20.56 -8.99
CA LEU A 42 -5.42 20.21 -9.91
C LEU A 42 -4.01 20.61 -9.43
N PRO A 43 -3.76 21.84 -8.90
CA PRO A 43 -2.43 22.19 -8.40
C PRO A 43 -1.97 21.30 -7.24
N TYR A 44 -2.87 20.97 -6.32
CA TYR A 44 -2.58 20.07 -5.20
C TYR A 44 -2.27 18.66 -5.70
N PHE A 45 -3.09 18.17 -6.64
CA PHE A 45 -2.86 16.89 -7.29
C PHE A 45 -1.47 16.82 -7.94
N MET A 46 -1.12 17.81 -8.77
CA MET A 46 0.17 17.88 -9.45
C MET A 46 1.34 17.91 -8.47
N ILE A 47 1.28 18.78 -7.45
CA ILE A 47 2.37 18.94 -6.48
C ILE A 47 2.57 17.64 -5.69
N LEU A 48 1.49 17.07 -5.14
CA LEU A 48 1.56 15.90 -4.28
C LEU A 48 2.06 14.66 -5.03
N TYR A 49 1.53 14.40 -6.24
CA TYR A 49 1.98 13.27 -7.05
C TYR A 49 3.39 13.46 -7.59
N PHE A 50 3.80 14.69 -7.92
CA PHE A 50 5.19 14.96 -8.29
C PHE A 50 6.16 14.62 -7.15
N ILE A 51 5.84 15.06 -5.93
CA ILE A 51 6.64 14.73 -4.75
C ILE A 51 6.63 13.22 -4.53
N PHE A 52 5.46 12.58 -4.64
CA PHE A 52 5.31 11.15 -4.37
C PHE A 52 6.10 10.26 -5.35
N PHE A 53 6.03 10.57 -6.65
CA PHE A 53 6.81 9.87 -7.68
C PHE A 53 8.32 10.16 -7.63
N SER A 54 8.73 11.20 -6.90
CA SER A 54 10.12 11.61 -6.76
C SER A 54 10.78 11.07 -5.50
N THR A 55 10.18 11.30 -4.32
CA THR A 55 10.81 11.05 -3.01
C THR A 55 11.19 9.59 -2.80
N GLY A 56 10.41 8.66 -3.34
CA GLY A 56 10.72 7.23 -3.23
C GLY A 56 11.90 6.75 -4.07
N LYS A 57 12.39 7.55 -5.03
CA LYS A 57 13.52 7.17 -5.89
C LYS A 57 14.83 7.18 -5.11
N PRO A 58 15.72 6.18 -5.30
CA PRO A 58 17.00 6.13 -4.61
C PRO A 58 17.85 7.39 -4.79
N GLU A 59 17.89 7.95 -6.00
CA GLU A 59 18.71 9.12 -6.33
C GLU A 59 18.20 10.40 -5.65
N VAL A 60 16.88 10.54 -5.53
CA VAL A 60 16.23 11.69 -4.89
C VAL A 60 16.31 11.58 -3.38
N SER A 61 16.01 10.42 -2.80
CA SER A 61 16.11 10.20 -1.35
C SER A 61 17.55 10.36 -0.84
N GLN A 62 18.55 9.88 -1.59
CA GLN A 62 19.96 10.10 -1.26
C GLN A 62 20.35 11.58 -1.37
N TRP A 63 19.88 12.28 -2.40
CA TRP A 63 20.09 13.71 -2.55
C TRP A 63 19.46 14.52 -1.39
N LEU A 64 18.22 14.20 -1.01
CA LEU A 64 17.54 14.82 0.14
C LEU A 64 18.31 14.58 1.44
N ARG A 65 18.71 13.34 1.72
CA ARG A 65 19.55 13.02 2.89
C ARG A 65 20.84 13.85 2.92
N ALA A 66 21.55 13.92 1.79
CA ALA A 66 22.81 14.66 1.68
C ALA A 66 22.62 16.16 1.92
N LYS A 67 21.48 16.74 1.52
CA LYS A 67 21.13 18.14 1.78
C LYS A 67 20.71 18.40 3.22
N MET A 68 20.00 17.45 3.84
CA MET A 68 19.53 17.59 5.22
C MET A 68 20.66 17.40 6.23
N GLN A 69 21.70 16.61 5.93
CA GLN A 69 22.86 16.39 6.80
C GLN A 69 22.49 15.96 8.24
N SER A 70 21.38 15.22 8.38
CA SER A 70 20.80 14.83 9.69
C SER A 70 20.39 16.01 10.60
N ASP A 71 20.29 17.24 10.08
CA ASP A 71 19.76 18.38 10.82
C ASP A 71 18.24 18.26 10.97
N VAL A 72 17.79 18.06 12.20
CA VAL A 72 16.36 17.95 12.55
C VAL A 72 15.57 19.15 12.03
N LYS A 73 16.13 20.37 12.07
CA LYS A 73 15.47 21.59 11.58
C LYS A 73 15.18 21.53 10.08
N ARG A 74 16.06 20.89 9.29
CA ARG A 74 15.84 20.69 7.85
C ARG A 74 14.89 19.52 7.59
N ILE A 75 14.99 18.46 8.38
CA ILE A 75 14.14 17.27 8.25
C ILE A 75 12.67 17.61 8.46
N ILE A 76 12.33 18.43 9.46
CA ILE A 76 10.94 18.80 9.77
C ILE A 76 10.29 19.71 8.71
N LEU A 77 11.07 20.38 7.85
CA LEU A 77 10.50 21.24 6.80
C LEU A 77 9.59 20.45 5.84
N PHE A 78 9.94 19.19 5.57
CA PHE A 78 9.16 18.35 4.67
C PHE A 78 7.75 18.03 5.22
N PRO A 79 7.58 17.47 6.44
CA PRO A 79 6.25 17.27 7.00
C PRO A 79 5.49 18.59 7.22
N PHE A 80 6.15 19.69 7.55
CA PHE A 80 5.48 21.01 7.63
C PHE A 80 4.93 21.46 6.27
N LEU A 81 5.66 21.25 5.18
CA LEU A 81 5.16 21.53 3.83
C LEU A 81 3.93 20.68 3.50
N LEU A 82 3.92 19.40 3.86
CA LEU A 82 2.75 18.53 3.64
C LEU A 82 1.53 18.98 4.45
N ILE A 83 1.74 19.37 5.70
CA ILE A 83 0.68 19.91 6.56
C ILE A 83 0.13 21.20 5.96
N ALA A 84 1.01 22.11 5.51
CA ALA A 84 0.61 23.35 4.87
C ALA A 84 -0.22 23.11 3.61
N LEU A 85 0.20 22.18 2.75
CA LEU A 85 -0.56 21.79 1.55
C LEU A 85 -1.93 21.22 1.88
N TYR A 86 -2.02 20.36 2.90
CA TYR A 86 -3.31 19.80 3.31
C TYR A 86 -4.24 20.86 3.91
N TYR A 87 -3.72 21.67 4.83
CA TYR A 87 -4.50 22.72 5.48
C TYR A 87 -4.95 23.80 4.50
N SER A 88 -4.09 24.23 3.57
CA SER A 88 -4.51 25.17 2.54
C SER A 88 -5.58 24.58 1.63
N TYR A 89 -5.51 23.28 1.31
CA TYR A 89 -6.54 22.63 0.51
C TYR A 89 -7.91 22.65 1.20
N ILE A 90 -7.99 22.24 2.46
CA ILE A 90 -9.27 22.20 3.17
C ILE A 90 -9.80 23.61 3.50
N ILE A 91 -8.94 24.58 3.80
CA ILE A 91 -9.35 25.99 4.04
C ILE A 91 -9.99 26.59 2.79
N ILE A 92 -9.39 26.39 1.61
CA ILE A 92 -9.93 26.93 0.36
C ILE A 92 -11.30 26.33 0.03
N ASN A 93 -11.57 25.10 0.49
CA ASN A 93 -12.86 24.44 0.34
C ASN A 93 -13.83 24.70 1.51
N GLY A 94 -13.51 25.64 2.40
CA GLY A 94 -14.42 26.11 3.46
C GLY A 94 -14.40 25.30 4.76
N ASP A 95 -13.45 24.37 4.92
CA ASP A 95 -13.30 23.58 6.14
C ASP A 95 -12.34 24.23 7.16
N ASN A 96 -12.53 23.90 8.44
CA ASN A 96 -11.65 24.37 9.52
C ASN A 96 -10.62 23.30 9.92
N PRO A 97 -9.30 23.52 9.71
CA PRO A 97 -8.24 22.57 10.04
C PRO A 97 -8.10 22.27 11.53
N LEU A 98 -8.61 23.16 12.39
CA LEU A 98 -8.50 23.06 13.85
C LEU A 98 -9.72 22.38 14.48
N LYS A 99 -10.69 21.94 13.69
CA LYS A 99 -11.93 21.34 14.18
C LYS A 99 -11.91 19.81 14.07
N GLY A 100 -12.40 19.15 15.13
CA GLY A 100 -12.57 17.70 15.15
C GLY A 100 -11.23 16.96 15.04
N THR A 101 -11.25 15.84 14.31
CA THR A 101 -10.09 14.97 14.17
C THR A 101 -9.02 15.53 13.23
N VAL A 102 -9.35 16.47 12.35
CA VAL A 102 -8.42 17.11 11.38
C VAL A 102 -7.24 17.77 12.09
N PHE A 103 -7.43 18.23 13.32
CA PHE A 103 -6.37 18.77 14.18
C PHE A 103 -5.28 17.75 14.54
N LEU A 104 -5.55 16.44 14.40
CA LEU A 104 -4.57 15.37 14.66
C LEU A 104 -3.64 15.10 13.46
N VAL A 105 -3.94 15.63 12.27
CA VAL A 105 -3.12 15.39 11.08
C VAL A 105 -1.65 15.82 11.26
N PRO A 106 -1.32 17.00 11.85
CA PRO A 106 0.06 17.37 12.13
C PRO A 106 0.80 16.35 12.97
N TYR A 107 0.14 15.80 14.01
CA TYR A 107 0.72 14.76 14.84
C TYR A 107 1.04 13.51 14.02
N LEU A 108 0.09 13.03 13.21
CA LEU A 108 0.29 11.83 12.37
C LEU A 108 1.44 12.00 11.39
N ILE A 109 1.54 13.18 10.75
CA ILE A 109 2.55 13.45 9.73
C ILE A 109 3.93 13.68 10.33
N LEU A 110 4.03 14.33 11.49
CA LEU A 110 5.31 14.64 12.16
C LEU A 110 5.87 13.44 12.93
N PHE A 111 5.01 12.64 13.56
CA PHE A 111 5.43 11.56 14.47
C PHE A 111 6.52 10.64 13.92
N PRO A 112 6.35 9.93 12.78
CA PRO A 112 7.35 8.98 12.30
C PRO A 112 8.65 9.69 11.87
N VAL A 113 8.54 10.92 11.38
CA VAL A 113 9.68 11.73 10.96
C VAL A 113 10.53 12.13 12.18
N LEU A 114 9.89 12.60 13.25
CA LEU A 114 10.57 13.02 14.47
C LEU A 114 11.22 11.84 15.19
N VAL A 115 10.53 10.69 15.28
CA VAL A 115 11.11 9.48 15.89
C VAL A 115 12.40 9.07 15.19
N PHE A 116 12.40 9.02 13.86
CA PHE A 116 13.60 8.64 13.12
C PHE A 116 14.67 9.72 13.06
N ALA A 117 14.29 10.99 13.08
CA ALA A 117 15.24 12.10 13.22
C ALA A 117 15.96 12.04 14.58
N ALA A 118 15.23 11.76 15.66
CA ALA A 118 15.77 11.63 17.01
C ALA A 118 16.63 10.37 17.19
N LYS A 119 16.26 9.25 16.55
CA LYS A 119 17.01 7.99 16.61
C LYS A 119 18.47 8.16 16.14
N ASN A 120 18.74 9.10 15.22
CA ASN A 120 20.06 9.48 14.70
C ASN A 120 20.99 8.28 14.35
N ASN A 121 20.42 7.13 14.01
CA ASN A 121 21.17 5.89 13.85
C ASN A 121 21.22 5.48 12.37
N THR A 122 22.43 5.56 11.80
CA THR A 122 22.75 5.24 10.40
C THR A 122 23.13 3.77 10.20
N GLY A 123 23.15 2.95 11.25
CA GLY A 123 23.69 1.59 11.22
C GLY A 123 22.91 0.56 10.39
N GLY A 124 21.86 0.95 9.67
CA GLY A 124 21.10 0.11 8.73
C GLY A 124 20.33 -1.08 9.33
N LYS A 125 20.62 -1.46 10.58
CA LYS A 125 19.96 -2.54 11.31
C LYS A 125 18.51 -2.18 11.61
N ILE A 126 17.60 -3.15 11.49
CA ILE A 126 16.18 -2.99 11.81
C ILE A 126 15.98 -3.43 13.27
N ASP A 127 15.25 -2.64 14.05
CA ASP A 127 14.94 -2.91 15.44
C ASP A 127 13.44 -2.72 15.76
N TRP A 128 13.08 -2.96 17.02
CA TRP A 128 11.69 -2.87 17.47
C TRP A 128 11.12 -1.45 17.44
N LEU A 129 11.96 -0.42 17.49
CA LEU A 129 11.48 0.96 17.34
C LEU A 129 10.95 1.19 15.92
N ASP A 130 11.54 0.55 14.90
CA ASP A 130 11.04 0.63 13.52
C ASP A 130 9.64 0.04 13.38
N PHE A 131 9.41 -1.15 13.95
CA PHE A 131 8.10 -1.81 13.95
C PHE A 131 7.07 -1.05 14.80
N THR A 132 7.48 -0.55 15.97
CA THR A 132 6.60 0.24 16.84
C THR A 132 6.18 1.54 16.16
N THR A 133 7.11 2.22 15.49
CA THR A 133 6.82 3.44 14.73
C THR A 133 5.85 3.14 13.59
N LEU A 134 6.04 2.04 12.85
CA LEU A 134 5.11 1.65 11.80
C LEU A 134 3.72 1.36 12.37
N ALA A 135 3.62 0.58 13.44
CA ALA A 135 2.35 0.24 14.06
C ALA A 135 1.60 1.50 14.55
N LEU A 136 2.28 2.37 15.32
CA LEU A 136 1.69 3.61 15.82
C LEU A 136 1.36 4.61 14.71
N PHE A 137 2.02 4.54 13.56
CA PHE A 137 1.70 5.35 12.40
C PHE A 137 0.49 4.81 11.62
N VAL A 138 0.41 3.49 11.43
CA VAL A 138 -0.63 2.87 10.60
C VAL A 138 -1.95 2.72 11.36
N LEU A 139 -1.93 2.32 12.63
CA LEU A 139 -3.16 2.05 13.40
C LEU A 139 -4.13 3.24 13.43
N PRO A 140 -3.70 4.49 13.69
CA PRO A 140 -4.60 5.64 13.66
C PRO A 140 -5.16 5.94 12.27
N VAL A 141 -4.40 5.61 11.21
CA VAL A 141 -4.78 5.86 9.82
C VAL A 141 -5.82 4.85 9.34
N THR A 142 -5.75 3.60 9.82
CA THR A 142 -6.59 2.50 9.32
C THR A 142 -7.72 2.08 10.26
N LEU A 143 -7.51 2.06 11.57
CA LEU A 143 -8.49 1.52 12.54
C LEU A 143 -9.39 2.57 13.14
N VAL A 144 -8.89 3.78 13.33
CA VAL A 144 -9.75 4.89 13.73
C VAL A 144 -10.38 5.34 12.43
N GLY A 145 -11.64 4.95 12.19
CA GLY A 145 -12.43 5.26 10.99
C GLY A 145 -12.70 6.77 10.82
N ILE A 146 -11.65 7.57 10.91
CA ILE A 146 -11.66 8.99 10.77
C ILE A 146 -11.71 9.26 9.27
N ALA A 147 -12.91 9.53 8.77
CA ALA A 147 -13.09 10.08 7.45
C ALA A 147 -12.57 11.52 7.45
N PHE A 148 -11.27 11.68 7.20
CA PHE A 148 -10.69 13.00 6.96
C PHE A 148 -11.18 13.49 5.60
N LYS A 149 -11.86 14.63 5.60
CA LYS A 149 -12.20 15.32 4.37
C LYS A 149 -10.92 15.71 3.62
N GLY A 150 -10.99 15.69 2.29
CA GLY A 150 -9.86 16.03 1.44
C GLY A 150 -9.82 15.26 0.12
N ASP A 151 -10.95 14.74 -0.37
CA ASP A 151 -11.02 14.11 -1.68
C ASP A 151 -10.55 15.07 -2.78
N LEU A 152 -10.03 14.52 -3.87
CA LEU A 152 -9.59 15.26 -5.05
C LEU A 152 -10.47 14.87 -6.23
N PRO A 153 -11.50 15.67 -6.62
CA PRO A 153 -11.92 16.96 -6.07
C PRO A 153 -12.67 16.88 -4.74
N TYR A 154 -12.73 17.99 -4.01
CA TYR A 154 -13.28 18.07 -2.65
C TYR A 154 -14.77 17.70 -2.54
N THR A 155 -15.50 17.78 -3.66
CA THR A 155 -16.89 17.32 -3.81
C THR A 155 -17.06 15.80 -3.72
N GLY A 156 -15.98 15.04 -3.51
CA GLY A 156 -15.99 13.58 -3.51
C GLY A 156 -15.94 13.00 -4.92
N GLY A 157 -16.05 11.68 -5.07
CA GLY A 157 -16.08 11.00 -6.38
C GLY A 157 -14.76 10.96 -7.15
N GLY A 158 -13.70 11.51 -6.55
CA GLY A 158 -12.37 11.59 -7.12
C GLY A 158 -11.53 10.31 -7.05
N PHE A 159 -10.34 10.37 -7.61
CA PHE A 159 -9.39 9.25 -7.66
C PHE A 159 -8.70 8.94 -6.33
N ASP A 160 -8.53 9.96 -5.51
CA ASP A 160 -7.73 9.91 -4.30
C ASP A 160 -8.10 11.08 -3.36
N SER A 161 -7.42 11.20 -2.22
CA SER A 161 -7.55 12.31 -1.29
C SER A 161 -6.18 12.91 -0.94
N VAL A 162 -6.13 14.23 -0.72
CA VAL A 162 -4.93 14.92 -0.24
C VAL A 162 -4.43 14.28 1.05
N TYR A 163 -5.33 13.97 1.98
CA TYR A 163 -4.99 13.33 3.26
C TYR A 163 -4.25 12.00 3.05
N ARG A 164 -4.74 11.14 2.17
CA ARG A 164 -4.11 9.85 1.93
C ARG A 164 -2.71 10.01 1.30
N ILE A 165 -2.57 10.90 0.32
CA ILE A 165 -1.27 11.12 -0.34
C ILE A 165 -0.25 11.71 0.65
N ILE A 166 -0.62 12.67 1.51
CA ILE A 166 0.31 13.21 2.50
C ILE A 166 0.74 12.15 3.53
N VAL A 167 -0.15 11.22 3.90
CA VAL A 167 0.17 10.10 4.80
C VAL A 167 1.16 9.16 4.12
N MET A 168 0.91 8.78 2.87
CA MET A 168 1.86 7.97 2.09
C MET A 168 3.20 8.67 1.92
N LEU A 169 3.20 9.98 1.63
CA LEU A 169 4.40 10.80 1.53
C LEU A 169 5.17 10.87 2.85
N SER A 170 4.47 11.01 3.98
CA SER A 170 5.09 10.98 5.31
C SER A 170 5.75 9.63 5.56
N ALA A 171 5.08 8.51 5.26
CA ALA A 171 5.66 7.18 5.36
C ALA A 171 6.90 7.02 4.48
N VAL A 172 6.82 7.38 3.20
CA VAL A 172 7.96 7.29 2.27
C VAL A 172 9.10 8.18 2.77
N PHE A 173 8.84 9.41 3.16
CA PHE A 173 9.89 10.31 3.64
C PHE A 173 10.52 9.81 4.96
N ALA A 174 9.71 9.45 5.95
CA ALA A 174 10.17 8.97 7.25
C ALA A 174 10.98 7.68 7.11
N PHE A 175 10.44 6.66 6.45
CA PHE A 175 11.09 5.34 6.35
C PHE A 175 12.17 5.29 5.27
N VAL A 176 11.93 5.81 4.07
CA VAL A 176 12.91 5.72 2.96
C VAL A 176 13.98 6.79 3.08
N THR A 177 13.60 8.03 3.40
CA THR A 177 14.56 9.16 3.38
C THR A 177 15.26 9.32 4.72
N VAL A 178 14.54 9.58 5.81
CA VAL A 178 15.12 9.87 7.14
C VAL A 178 15.73 8.61 7.74
N ARG A 179 14.95 7.53 7.82
CA ARG A 179 15.38 6.25 8.40
C ARG A 179 16.32 5.45 7.50
N ASN A 180 16.38 5.78 6.21
CA ASN A 180 17.20 5.11 5.20
C ASN A 180 16.87 3.60 5.06
N LEU A 181 15.59 3.25 5.05
CA LEU A 181 15.14 1.90 4.71
C LEU A 181 15.30 1.67 3.21
N HIS A 182 16.16 0.71 2.85
CA HIS A 182 16.40 0.33 1.47
C HIS A 182 15.35 -0.64 0.94
N ASP A 183 15.27 -0.73 -0.39
CA ASP A 183 14.46 -1.71 -1.14
C ASP A 183 12.94 -1.57 -1.03
N VAL A 184 12.43 -0.47 -0.47
CA VAL A 184 10.97 -0.19 -0.36
C VAL A 184 10.30 -0.13 -1.73
N GLY A 185 10.98 0.40 -2.76
CA GLY A 185 10.49 0.35 -4.13
C GLY A 185 9.22 1.16 -4.42
N CYS A 186 8.93 2.21 -3.63
CA CYS A 186 7.74 3.05 -3.80
C CYS A 186 7.99 4.19 -4.81
N TYR A 187 8.11 3.86 -6.09
CA TYR A 187 8.21 4.84 -7.18
C TYR A 187 7.80 4.19 -8.51
N PRO A 188 7.23 4.96 -9.46
CA PRO A 188 6.81 4.41 -10.74
C PRO A 188 8.03 4.03 -11.59
N VAL A 189 8.01 2.81 -12.11
CA VAL A 189 9.01 2.28 -13.05
C VAL A 189 8.28 1.44 -14.07
N PHE A 190 8.67 1.53 -15.34
CA PHE A 190 8.17 0.66 -16.39
C PHE A 190 9.21 -0.40 -16.77
N ARG A 191 8.84 -1.68 -16.62
CA ARG A 191 9.64 -2.86 -16.95
C ARG A 191 8.71 -3.97 -17.44
N TRP A 192 8.86 -4.37 -18.70
CA TRP A 192 8.06 -5.44 -19.31
C TRP A 192 8.09 -6.75 -18.52
N LYS A 193 9.28 -7.18 -18.06
CA LYS A 193 9.41 -8.40 -17.23
C LYS A 193 8.59 -8.34 -15.94
N SER A 194 8.50 -7.16 -15.32
CA SER A 194 7.73 -6.95 -14.10
C SER A 194 6.23 -6.94 -14.39
N LEU A 195 5.80 -6.37 -15.52
CA LEU A 195 4.41 -6.46 -15.98
C LEU A 195 4.00 -7.90 -16.28
N LEU A 196 4.83 -8.68 -16.97
CA LEU A 196 4.59 -10.11 -17.18
C LEU A 196 4.47 -10.84 -15.84
N THR A 197 5.27 -10.45 -14.84
CA THR A 197 5.17 -10.99 -13.49
C THR A 197 3.82 -10.69 -12.85
N VAL A 198 3.33 -9.46 -12.95
CA VAL A 198 1.98 -9.09 -12.49
C VAL A 198 0.92 -9.95 -13.18
N LEU A 199 0.98 -10.07 -14.51
CA LEU A 199 -0.04 -10.78 -15.29
C LEU A 199 -0.12 -12.27 -14.95
N TRP A 200 1.01 -12.98 -14.90
CA TRP A 200 0.96 -14.41 -14.60
C TRP A 200 0.58 -14.68 -13.14
N VAL A 201 1.03 -13.85 -12.19
CA VAL A 201 0.66 -13.98 -10.78
C VAL A 201 -0.84 -13.71 -10.60
N TRP A 202 -1.36 -12.68 -11.27
CA TRP A 202 -2.79 -12.39 -11.31
C TRP A 202 -3.59 -13.58 -11.83
N LEU A 203 -3.17 -14.15 -12.96
CA LEU A 203 -3.84 -15.32 -13.54
C LEU A 203 -3.81 -16.53 -12.59
N ALA A 204 -2.66 -16.82 -11.98
CA ALA A 204 -2.52 -17.93 -11.04
C ALA A 204 -3.38 -17.71 -9.78
N PHE A 205 -3.41 -16.49 -9.25
CA PHE A 205 -4.28 -16.12 -8.14
C PHE A 205 -5.75 -16.29 -8.52
N TYR A 206 -6.16 -15.72 -9.65
CA TYR A 206 -7.55 -15.75 -10.10
C TYR A 206 -8.05 -17.18 -10.32
N VAL A 207 -7.27 -18.03 -10.99
CA VAL A 207 -7.61 -19.45 -11.16
C VAL A 207 -7.76 -20.16 -9.81
N SER A 208 -6.88 -19.88 -8.86
CA SER A 208 -6.94 -20.47 -7.51
C SER A 208 -8.17 -20.01 -6.73
N VAL A 209 -8.46 -18.71 -6.74
CA VAL A 209 -9.63 -18.14 -6.09
C VAL A 209 -10.93 -18.59 -6.75
N PHE A 210 -10.95 -18.71 -8.08
CA PHE A 210 -12.11 -19.21 -8.80
C PHE A 210 -12.38 -20.68 -8.43
N ALA A 211 -11.34 -21.53 -8.43
CA ALA A 211 -11.47 -22.94 -8.06
C ALA A 211 -12.01 -23.12 -6.63
N ILE A 212 -11.51 -22.33 -5.66
CA ILE A 212 -11.95 -22.38 -4.27
C ILE A 212 -13.34 -21.75 -4.12
N GLY A 213 -13.50 -20.51 -4.59
CA GLY A 213 -14.68 -19.67 -4.38
C GLY A 213 -15.92 -20.15 -5.12
N TYR A 214 -15.77 -20.70 -6.33
CA TYR A 214 -16.88 -21.32 -7.04
C TYR A 214 -17.34 -22.61 -6.36
N GLY A 215 -16.40 -23.42 -5.84
CA GLY A 215 -16.71 -24.68 -5.15
C GLY A 215 -17.43 -24.52 -3.80
N VAL A 216 -17.44 -23.32 -3.23
CA VAL A 216 -18.11 -23.01 -1.94
C VAL A 216 -19.21 -21.95 -2.08
N ASP A 217 -19.72 -21.75 -3.29
CA ASP A 217 -20.76 -20.76 -3.63
C ASP A 217 -20.44 -19.31 -3.24
N PHE A 218 -19.16 -18.98 -3.06
CA PHE A 218 -18.68 -17.63 -2.76
C PHE A 218 -18.67 -16.74 -4.00
N ILE A 219 -18.47 -17.31 -5.19
CA ILE A 219 -18.47 -16.60 -6.48
C ILE A 219 -19.68 -17.02 -7.28
N ARG A 220 -20.48 -16.05 -7.73
CA ARG A 220 -21.60 -16.26 -8.65
C ARG A 220 -21.44 -15.36 -9.87
N PHE A 221 -21.90 -15.83 -11.03
CA PHE A 221 -21.97 -14.98 -12.22
C PHE A 221 -23.21 -14.11 -12.14
N SER A 222 -23.05 -12.81 -12.40
CA SER A 222 -24.17 -11.89 -12.49
C SER A 222 -24.94 -12.18 -13.78
N ALA A 223 -26.24 -12.48 -13.65
CA ALA A 223 -27.11 -12.84 -14.77
C ALA A 223 -27.31 -11.69 -15.77
N GLU A 224 -27.05 -10.45 -15.37
CA GLU A 224 -27.28 -9.22 -16.16
C GLU A 224 -25.99 -8.62 -16.74
N TYR A 225 -24.86 -9.36 -16.70
CA TYR A 225 -23.58 -8.80 -17.15
C TYR A 225 -23.48 -8.71 -18.67
N HIS A 226 -23.40 -7.47 -19.17
CA HIS A 226 -23.12 -7.18 -20.58
C HIS A 226 -21.97 -6.16 -20.70
N LEU A 227 -20.93 -6.52 -21.44
CA LEU A 227 -19.84 -5.61 -21.77
C LEU A 227 -20.33 -4.52 -22.72
N ASN A 228 -20.50 -3.31 -22.20
CA ASN A 228 -20.79 -2.11 -22.98
C ASN A 228 -19.76 -1.01 -22.66
N MET A 229 -19.72 0.04 -23.48
CA MET A 229 -18.73 1.12 -23.33
C MET A 229 -18.82 1.82 -21.95
N SER A 230 -20.03 1.89 -21.36
CA SER A 230 -20.22 2.46 -20.02
C SER A 230 -19.57 1.60 -18.93
N VAL A 231 -19.73 0.28 -19.00
CA VAL A 231 -19.11 -0.68 -18.07
C VAL A 231 -17.59 -0.65 -18.21
N VAL A 232 -17.06 -0.59 -19.43
CA VAL A 232 -15.61 -0.45 -19.67
C VAL A 232 -15.06 0.83 -19.04
N GLY A 233 -15.77 1.97 -19.19
CA GLY A 233 -15.41 3.22 -18.53
C GLY A 233 -15.40 3.10 -17.00
N LYS A 234 -16.43 2.47 -16.41
CA LYS A 234 -16.51 2.22 -14.96
C LYS A 234 -15.40 1.31 -14.45
N ILE A 235 -15.04 0.26 -15.19
CA ILE A 235 -13.90 -0.61 -14.88
C ILE A 235 -12.60 0.20 -14.88
N GLY A 236 -12.38 1.04 -15.91
CA GLY A 236 -11.19 1.87 -16.01
C GLY A 236 -11.05 2.86 -14.85
N ILE A 237 -12.11 3.62 -14.56
CA ILE A 237 -12.13 4.59 -13.45
C ILE A 237 -11.98 3.87 -12.11
N GLY A 238 -12.73 2.79 -11.89
CA GLY A 238 -12.67 1.98 -10.67
C GLY A 238 -11.28 1.39 -10.46
N PHE A 239 -10.64 0.88 -11.51
CA PHE A 239 -9.27 0.35 -11.45
C PHE A 239 -8.26 1.43 -11.03
N ILE A 240 -8.31 2.60 -11.66
CA ILE A 240 -7.37 3.70 -11.34
C ILE A 240 -7.61 4.19 -9.90
N SER A 241 -8.87 4.35 -9.50
CA SER A 241 -9.24 4.74 -8.13
C SER A 241 -8.74 3.72 -7.11
N ILE A 242 -9.00 2.42 -7.32
CA ILE A 242 -8.50 1.35 -6.44
C ILE A 242 -6.97 1.36 -6.40
N PHE A 243 -6.32 1.52 -7.56
CA PHE A 243 -4.87 1.53 -7.66
C PHE A 243 -4.25 2.65 -6.82
N LEU A 244 -4.70 3.90 -7.02
CA LEU A 244 -4.12 5.07 -6.35
C LEU A 244 -4.53 5.15 -4.88
N HIS A 245 -5.79 4.86 -4.57
CA HIS A 245 -6.34 5.04 -3.24
C HIS A 245 -6.00 3.88 -2.31
N THR A 246 -6.49 2.69 -2.60
CA THR A 246 -6.41 1.57 -1.64
C THR A 246 -5.14 0.77 -1.83
N ALA A 247 -4.89 0.29 -3.06
CA ALA A 247 -3.82 -0.67 -3.32
C ALA A 247 -2.44 -0.07 -3.07
N LEU A 248 -2.17 1.17 -3.51
CA LEU A 248 -0.85 1.76 -3.35
C LEU A 248 -0.50 2.07 -1.89
N PHE A 249 -1.50 2.50 -1.10
CA PHE A 249 -1.34 2.70 0.33
C PHE A 249 -1.08 1.37 1.05
N GLU A 250 -1.92 0.36 0.82
CA GLU A 250 -1.80 -0.93 1.49
C GLU A 250 -0.51 -1.65 1.10
N GLU A 251 -0.15 -1.68 -0.18
CA GLU A 251 1.07 -2.35 -0.60
C GLU A 251 2.34 -1.59 -0.17
N LEU A 252 2.28 -0.26 0.02
CA LEU A 252 3.36 0.48 0.68
C LEU A 252 3.54 -0.02 2.12
N VAL A 253 2.46 -0.09 2.89
CA VAL A 253 2.50 -0.52 4.29
C VAL A 253 2.91 -1.98 4.42
N PHE A 254 2.23 -2.89 3.73
CA PHE A 254 2.43 -4.33 3.89
C PHE A 254 3.70 -4.82 3.19
N ARG A 255 4.04 -4.34 2.00
CA ARG A 255 5.18 -4.86 1.23
C ARG A 255 6.41 -3.99 1.37
N GLY A 256 6.25 -2.72 1.05
CA GLY A 256 7.34 -1.75 1.06
C GLY A 256 7.97 -1.62 2.45
N LEU A 257 7.13 -1.57 3.51
CA LEU A 257 7.55 -1.38 4.89
C LEU A 257 7.56 -2.70 5.68
N LEU A 258 6.40 -3.29 5.99
CA LEU A 258 6.29 -4.41 6.94
C LEU A 258 7.05 -5.66 6.49
N GLN A 259 6.73 -6.21 5.31
CA GLN A 259 7.38 -7.42 4.78
C GLN A 259 8.88 -7.19 4.58
N ASN A 260 9.26 -6.03 4.06
CA ASN A 260 10.66 -5.64 3.87
C ASN A 260 11.44 -5.58 5.20
N MET A 261 10.91 -4.89 6.20
CA MET A 261 11.53 -4.79 7.53
C MET A 261 11.60 -6.16 8.23
N LEU A 262 10.53 -6.97 8.15
CA LEU A 262 10.52 -8.33 8.68
C LEU A 262 11.61 -9.18 8.02
N GLY A 263 11.70 -9.17 6.69
CA GLY A 263 12.73 -9.92 5.94
C GLY A 263 14.13 -9.54 6.41
N LYS A 264 14.44 -8.23 6.42
CA LYS A 264 15.74 -7.71 6.89
C LYS A 264 16.02 -8.08 8.35
N ARG A 265 15.01 -8.03 9.24
CA ARG A 265 15.18 -8.38 10.66
C ARG A 265 15.45 -9.88 10.85
N ILE A 266 14.76 -10.72 10.10
CA ILE A 266 14.95 -12.17 10.14
C ILE A 266 16.37 -12.51 9.68
N ASP A 267 16.82 -11.92 8.57
CA ASP A 267 18.17 -12.13 8.04
C ASP A 267 19.25 -11.62 9.02
N GLN A 268 19.03 -10.48 9.68
CA GLN A 268 19.93 -9.94 10.71
C GLN A 268 20.08 -10.88 11.91
N SER A 269 19.01 -11.54 12.33
CA SER A 269 19.02 -12.48 13.46
C SER A 269 19.53 -13.87 13.09
N ARG A 270 19.56 -14.21 11.79
CA ARG A 270 19.78 -15.57 11.26
C ARG A 270 18.87 -16.66 11.86
N SER A 271 17.76 -16.26 12.48
CA SER A 271 16.91 -17.13 13.32
C SER A 271 15.53 -17.34 12.70
N TRP A 272 15.46 -17.65 11.40
CA TRP A 272 14.20 -17.74 10.67
C TRP A 272 13.21 -18.76 11.25
N ILE A 273 13.70 -19.86 11.82
CA ILE A 273 12.86 -20.89 12.47
C ILE A 273 12.09 -20.30 13.65
N VAL A 274 12.73 -19.41 14.42
CA VAL A 274 12.11 -18.76 15.58
C VAL A 274 11.00 -17.81 15.12
N PHE A 275 11.26 -17.00 14.11
CA PHE A 275 10.24 -16.11 13.52
C PHE A 275 9.11 -16.88 12.86
N TRP A 276 9.42 -17.98 12.16
CA TRP A 276 8.44 -18.86 11.57
C TRP A 276 7.55 -19.51 12.63
N GLY A 277 8.13 -20.04 13.72
CA GLY A 277 7.42 -20.71 14.79
C GLY A 277 6.50 -19.77 15.58
N TRP A 278 7.04 -18.64 16.05
CA TRP A 278 6.24 -17.63 16.75
C TRP A 278 5.21 -16.98 15.83
N GLY A 279 5.58 -16.68 14.59
CA GLY A 279 4.67 -16.15 13.58
C GLY A 279 3.50 -17.10 13.34
N LEU A 280 3.76 -18.39 13.13
CA LEU A 280 2.72 -19.40 12.97
C LEU A 280 1.85 -19.49 14.22
N GLY A 281 2.45 -19.63 15.40
CA GLY A 281 1.69 -19.78 16.66
C GLY A 281 0.74 -18.61 16.91
N ILE A 282 1.24 -17.38 16.84
CA ILE A 282 0.43 -16.17 17.08
C ILE A 282 -0.64 -16.00 15.98
N LEU A 283 -0.25 -16.10 14.71
CA LEU A 283 -1.18 -15.83 13.61
C LEU A 283 -2.21 -16.94 13.42
N LEU A 284 -1.89 -18.18 13.76
CA LEU A 284 -2.85 -19.27 13.76
C LEU A 284 -3.94 -19.05 14.83
N LEU A 285 -3.55 -18.64 16.04
CA LEU A 285 -4.51 -18.28 17.09
C LEU A 285 -5.40 -17.10 16.66
N LEU A 286 -4.81 -16.05 16.08
CA LEU A 286 -5.58 -14.92 15.56
C LEU A 286 -6.49 -15.30 14.39
N ALA A 287 -6.05 -16.18 13.49
CA ALA A 287 -6.86 -16.66 12.38
C ALA A 287 -8.03 -17.54 12.84
N LEU A 288 -7.84 -18.37 13.87
CA LEU A 288 -8.93 -19.09 14.52
C LEU A 288 -9.92 -18.10 15.15
N LEU A 289 -9.43 -17.12 15.92
CA LEU A 289 -10.28 -16.10 16.54
C LEU A 289 -11.07 -15.30 15.49
N ALA A 290 -10.43 -14.90 14.40
CA ALA A 290 -11.08 -14.23 13.28
C ALA A 290 -12.18 -15.09 12.67
N GLY A 291 -11.92 -16.39 12.45
CA GLY A 291 -12.92 -17.33 11.95
C GLY A 291 -14.11 -17.52 12.89
N TYR A 292 -13.87 -17.65 14.21
CA TYR A 292 -14.93 -17.86 15.22
C TYR A 292 -15.77 -16.61 15.50
N THR A 293 -15.23 -15.42 15.29
CA THR A 293 -15.94 -14.15 15.55
C THR A 293 -16.81 -13.70 14.38
N LEU A 294 -16.60 -14.25 13.18
CA LEU A 294 -17.39 -13.98 12.00
C LEU A 294 -18.56 -14.97 11.88
N ARG A 295 -19.68 -14.49 11.31
CA ARG A 295 -20.86 -15.32 11.06
C ARG A 295 -20.63 -16.19 9.82
N GLY A 296 -21.21 -17.38 9.80
CA GLY A 296 -21.14 -18.31 8.67
C GLY A 296 -20.54 -19.67 9.05
N GLY A 297 -20.42 -20.57 8.07
CA GLY A 297 -19.71 -21.84 8.24
C GLY A 297 -18.20 -21.69 8.06
N MET A 298 -17.46 -22.80 8.23
CA MET A 298 -16.02 -22.87 7.97
C MET A 298 -15.12 -21.94 8.81
N HIS A 299 -15.42 -21.77 10.11
CA HIS A 299 -14.57 -20.98 11.03
C HIS A 299 -13.08 -21.38 11.02
N TRP A 300 -12.76 -22.61 10.62
CA TRP A 300 -11.40 -23.11 10.47
C TRP A 300 -10.66 -22.59 9.21
N PHE A 301 -11.35 -21.99 8.25
CA PHE A 301 -10.79 -21.68 6.93
C PHE A 301 -9.59 -20.71 6.98
N PRO A 302 -9.65 -19.55 7.67
CA PRO A 302 -8.48 -18.67 7.80
C PRO A 302 -7.28 -19.36 8.47
N ALA A 303 -7.54 -20.23 9.44
CA ALA A 303 -6.51 -20.99 10.14
C ALA A 303 -5.86 -22.05 9.23
N LEU A 304 -6.66 -22.74 8.40
CA LEU A 304 -6.15 -23.65 7.38
C LEU A 304 -5.25 -22.91 6.39
N ILE A 305 -5.70 -21.78 5.85
CA ILE A 305 -4.88 -20.98 4.92
C ILE A 305 -3.58 -20.54 5.59
N THR A 306 -3.62 -20.16 6.87
CA THR A 306 -2.42 -19.82 7.65
C THR A 306 -1.43 -20.99 7.69
N LEU A 307 -1.89 -22.21 8.03
CA LEU A 307 -1.06 -23.41 8.02
C LEU A 307 -0.46 -23.69 6.64
N LEU A 308 -1.27 -23.56 5.58
CA LEU A 308 -0.83 -23.81 4.20
C LEU A 308 0.25 -22.82 3.75
N LEU A 309 0.09 -21.51 4.02
CA LEU A 309 1.07 -20.49 3.65
C LEU A 309 2.38 -20.66 4.41
N PHE A 310 2.31 -20.95 5.72
CA PHE A 310 3.51 -21.21 6.52
C PHE A 310 4.20 -22.52 6.11
N GLY A 311 3.43 -23.57 5.82
CA GLY A 311 3.94 -24.84 5.32
C GLY A 311 4.62 -24.71 3.96
N LEU A 312 4.01 -23.95 3.03
CA LEU A 312 4.60 -23.63 1.73
C LEU A 312 5.91 -22.86 1.88
N ALA A 313 5.93 -21.81 2.72
CA ALA A 313 7.15 -21.08 3.00
C ALA A 313 8.25 -21.98 3.58
N PHE A 314 7.91 -22.82 4.56
CA PHE A 314 8.85 -23.77 5.16
C PHE A 314 9.42 -24.75 4.13
N GLY A 315 8.57 -25.35 3.30
CA GLY A 315 8.97 -26.29 2.25
C GLY A 315 9.91 -25.65 1.23
N LEU A 316 9.56 -24.45 0.72
CA LEU A 316 10.40 -23.72 -0.23
C LEU A 316 11.78 -23.39 0.34
N ILE A 317 11.85 -23.00 1.62
CA ILE A 317 13.11 -22.70 2.31
C ILE A 317 13.94 -23.98 2.48
N LYS A 318 13.34 -25.07 2.98
CA LYS A 318 14.04 -26.35 3.23
C LYS A 318 14.55 -26.99 1.95
N TRP A 319 13.84 -26.83 0.84
CA TRP A 319 14.27 -27.32 -0.48
C TRP A 319 15.29 -26.40 -1.17
N GLY A 320 15.77 -25.34 -0.52
CA GLY A 320 16.76 -24.42 -1.08
C GLY A 320 16.25 -23.58 -2.25
N ARG A 321 14.93 -23.47 -2.43
CA ARG A 321 14.29 -22.71 -3.53
C ARG A 321 13.99 -21.27 -3.14
N ALA A 322 14.20 -20.90 -1.88
CA ALA A 322 13.80 -19.63 -1.31
C ALA A 322 14.75 -19.15 -0.20
N GLU A 323 14.95 -17.83 -0.15
CA GLU A 323 15.63 -17.17 0.97
C GLU A 323 14.72 -17.15 2.21
N ALA A 324 15.29 -17.52 3.36
CA ALA A 324 14.52 -17.72 4.59
C ALA A 324 13.84 -16.44 5.09
N GLY A 325 14.53 -15.30 5.11
CA GLY A 325 13.95 -14.01 5.51
C GLY A 325 12.80 -13.59 4.61
N ASN A 326 12.96 -13.71 3.29
CA ASN A 326 11.94 -13.31 2.33
C ASN A 326 10.65 -14.14 2.45
N TYR A 327 10.75 -15.47 2.53
CA TYR A 327 9.55 -16.31 2.54
C TYR A 327 8.90 -16.45 3.92
N THR A 328 9.67 -16.32 4.99
CA THR A 328 9.11 -16.22 6.35
C THR A 328 8.36 -14.90 6.51
N SER A 329 8.94 -13.77 6.07
CA SER A 329 8.24 -12.48 6.08
C SER A 329 7.05 -12.44 5.13
N LEU A 330 7.12 -13.11 3.97
CA LEU A 330 5.99 -13.29 3.07
C LEU A 330 4.83 -13.98 3.77
N ALA A 331 5.05 -15.13 4.41
CA ALA A 331 3.99 -15.85 5.13
C ALA A 331 3.35 -14.98 6.23
N ILE A 332 4.16 -14.35 7.09
CA ILE A 332 3.69 -13.49 8.18
C ILE A 332 2.86 -12.31 7.63
N SER A 333 3.41 -11.56 6.68
CA SER A 333 2.74 -10.37 6.13
C SER A 333 1.50 -10.72 5.31
N SER A 334 1.45 -11.89 4.67
CA SER A 334 0.27 -12.37 3.92
C SER A 334 -0.89 -12.68 4.86
N VAL A 335 -0.64 -13.37 5.96
CA VAL A 335 -1.68 -13.69 6.94
C VAL A 335 -2.15 -12.42 7.65
N LEU A 336 -1.25 -11.52 8.06
CA LEU A 336 -1.64 -10.22 8.61
C LEU A 336 -2.51 -9.41 7.65
N PHE A 337 -2.17 -9.42 6.35
CA PHE A 337 -2.97 -8.77 5.32
C PHE A 337 -4.39 -9.35 5.25
N GLY A 338 -4.57 -10.67 5.31
CA GLY A 338 -5.92 -11.24 5.37
C GLY A 338 -6.67 -10.92 6.67
N LEU A 339 -5.98 -10.95 7.81
CA LEU A 339 -6.60 -10.68 9.11
C LEU A 339 -7.11 -9.24 9.25
N VAL A 340 -6.43 -8.25 8.66
CA VAL A 340 -6.96 -6.87 8.71
C VAL A 340 -8.28 -6.74 7.93
N HIS A 341 -8.55 -7.61 6.96
CA HIS A 341 -9.81 -7.67 6.23
C HIS A 341 -10.94 -8.39 6.98
N HIS A 342 -10.76 -8.67 8.28
CA HIS A 342 -11.83 -9.15 9.16
C HIS A 342 -13.07 -8.24 9.12
N HIS A 343 -12.87 -6.92 8.95
CA HIS A 343 -13.96 -5.95 8.80
C HIS A 343 -14.86 -6.19 7.58
N SER A 344 -14.47 -7.04 6.62
CA SER A 344 -15.32 -7.43 5.49
C SER A 344 -16.57 -8.21 5.91
N GLY A 345 -16.54 -8.83 7.09
CA GLY A 345 -17.62 -9.66 7.61
C GLY A 345 -17.63 -11.10 7.06
N SER A 346 -16.70 -11.46 6.17
CA SER A 346 -16.72 -12.73 5.44
C SER A 346 -15.52 -13.63 5.77
N ILE A 347 -15.78 -14.82 6.31
CA ILE A 347 -14.74 -15.80 6.68
C ILE A 347 -13.91 -16.21 5.46
N ILE A 348 -14.60 -16.46 4.34
CA ILE A 348 -13.97 -16.88 3.08
C ILE A 348 -13.11 -15.73 2.55
N PHE A 349 -13.62 -14.50 2.57
CA PHE A 349 -12.84 -13.33 2.13
C PHE A 349 -11.56 -13.16 2.92
N VAL A 350 -11.58 -13.32 4.26
CA VAL A 350 -10.37 -13.25 5.09
C VAL A 350 -9.32 -14.28 4.65
N GLY A 351 -9.74 -15.53 4.42
CA GLY A 351 -8.83 -16.58 3.95
C GLY A 351 -8.30 -16.33 2.54
N LEU A 352 -9.16 -15.89 1.61
CA LEU A 352 -8.74 -15.53 0.24
C LEU A 352 -7.84 -14.29 0.22
N ALA A 353 -8.06 -13.33 1.12
CA ALA A 353 -7.20 -12.17 1.29
C ALA A 353 -5.81 -12.57 1.79
N CYS A 354 -5.68 -13.61 2.64
CA CYS A 354 -4.36 -14.17 2.96
C CYS A 354 -3.63 -14.70 1.71
N ILE A 355 -4.34 -15.38 0.80
CA ILE A 355 -3.79 -15.85 -0.48
C ILE A 355 -3.42 -14.66 -1.39
N GLY A 356 -4.27 -13.62 -1.43
CA GLY A 356 -3.99 -12.38 -2.13
C GLY A 356 -2.72 -11.71 -1.62
N GLY A 357 -2.57 -11.65 -0.30
CA GLY A 357 -1.39 -11.14 0.35
C GLY A 357 -0.11 -11.89 -0.06
N TRP A 358 -0.19 -13.21 -0.25
CA TRP A 358 0.92 -14.01 -0.79
C TRP A 358 1.24 -13.64 -2.23
N ALA A 359 0.23 -13.50 -3.08
CA ALA A 359 0.40 -13.10 -4.47
C ALA A 359 1.07 -11.71 -4.60
N TYR A 360 0.59 -10.73 -3.84
CA TYR A 360 1.12 -9.36 -3.85
C TYR A 360 2.54 -9.33 -3.30
N GLY A 361 2.79 -10.02 -2.19
CA GLY A 361 4.11 -10.12 -1.60
C GLY A 361 5.13 -10.87 -2.46
N TYR A 362 4.71 -11.91 -3.17
CA TYR A 362 5.55 -12.60 -4.14
C TYR A 362 5.88 -11.68 -5.33
N CYS A 363 4.89 -10.96 -5.87
CA CYS A 363 5.11 -9.98 -6.94
C CYS A 363 6.12 -8.90 -6.49
N TYR A 364 5.99 -8.41 -5.26
CA TYR A 364 6.95 -7.49 -4.67
C TYR A 364 8.35 -8.09 -4.56
N LEU A 365 8.51 -9.34 -4.11
CA LEU A 365 9.84 -9.99 -4.03
C LEU A 365 10.51 -10.10 -5.41
N LYS A 366 9.74 -10.37 -6.46
CA LYS A 366 10.25 -10.51 -7.83
C LYS A 366 10.56 -9.17 -8.51
N THR A 367 9.80 -8.13 -8.20
CA THR A 367 9.92 -6.83 -8.87
C THR A 367 10.67 -5.78 -8.07
N ARG A 368 10.75 -5.97 -6.74
CA ARG A 368 11.29 -5.03 -5.74
C ARG A 368 10.64 -3.64 -5.85
N ASN A 369 9.34 -3.61 -6.15
CA ASN A 369 8.64 -2.36 -6.39
C ASN A 369 7.15 -2.45 -5.99
N VAL A 370 6.71 -1.49 -5.18
CA VAL A 370 5.36 -1.42 -4.61
C VAL A 370 4.31 -1.12 -5.68
N PHE A 371 4.64 -0.39 -6.75
CA PHE A 371 3.67 -0.09 -7.80
C PHE A 371 3.23 -1.34 -8.56
N TYR A 372 4.10 -2.35 -8.75
CA TYR A 372 3.67 -3.60 -9.38
C TYR A 372 2.81 -4.47 -8.45
N ALA A 373 3.12 -4.49 -7.15
CA ALA A 373 2.26 -5.14 -6.17
C ALA A 373 0.89 -4.46 -6.11
N ALA A 374 0.86 -3.12 -6.09
CA ALA A 374 -0.38 -2.35 -6.11
C ALA A 374 -1.15 -2.54 -7.43
N LEU A 375 -0.46 -2.70 -8.56
CA LEU A 375 -1.09 -2.98 -9.85
C LEU A 375 -1.78 -4.35 -9.83
N LEU A 376 -1.09 -5.37 -9.31
CA LEU A 376 -1.67 -6.70 -9.11
C LEU A 376 -2.87 -6.66 -8.17
N HIS A 377 -2.75 -5.95 -7.04
CA HIS A 377 -3.84 -5.79 -6.08
C HIS A 377 -5.05 -5.10 -6.71
N ALA A 378 -4.85 -3.99 -7.42
CA ALA A 378 -5.93 -3.32 -8.16
C ALA A 378 -6.58 -4.24 -9.19
N LEU A 379 -5.79 -5.05 -9.93
CA LEU A 379 -6.33 -6.01 -10.89
C LEU A 379 -7.20 -7.07 -10.21
N VAL A 380 -6.77 -7.58 -9.05
CA VAL A 380 -7.56 -8.52 -8.26
C VAL A 380 -8.89 -7.89 -7.81
N ASN A 381 -8.85 -6.68 -7.26
CA ASN A 381 -10.05 -6.00 -6.76
C ASN A 381 -11.00 -5.58 -7.90
N SER A 382 -10.48 -5.31 -9.09
CA SER A 382 -11.31 -5.04 -10.28
C SER A 382 -11.79 -6.31 -11.00
N SER A 383 -11.26 -7.50 -10.67
CA SER A 383 -11.62 -8.75 -11.34
C SER A 383 -13.13 -9.07 -11.27
N PRO A 384 -13.84 -8.87 -10.15
CA PRO A 384 -15.29 -9.05 -10.12
C PRO A 384 -16.03 -8.16 -11.13
N LEU A 385 -15.60 -6.90 -11.30
CA LEU A 385 -16.20 -6.00 -12.29
C LEU A 385 -15.83 -6.40 -13.73
N ILE A 386 -14.60 -6.89 -13.96
CA ILE A 386 -14.11 -7.32 -15.28
C ILE A 386 -14.88 -8.56 -15.77
N PHE A 387 -15.16 -9.49 -14.87
CA PHE A 387 -15.78 -10.79 -15.20
C PHE A 387 -17.27 -10.87 -14.86
N GLY A 388 -17.88 -9.81 -14.32
CA GLY A 388 -19.29 -9.80 -13.94
C GLY A 388 -19.60 -10.76 -12.80
N LEU A 389 -18.75 -10.79 -11.76
CA LEU A 389 -18.90 -11.68 -10.61
C LEU A 389 -19.56 -10.97 -9.43
N GLU A 390 -20.46 -11.68 -8.78
CA GLU A 390 -21.02 -11.33 -7.47
C GLU A 390 -20.32 -12.17 -6.40
N LEU A 391 -19.78 -11.48 -5.39
CA LEU A 391 -19.14 -12.12 -4.25
C LEU A 391 -20.13 -12.21 -3.09
N ALA A 392 -20.31 -13.41 -2.55
CA ALA A 392 -21.08 -13.60 -1.32
C ALA A 392 -20.40 -12.85 -0.15
N LYS A 393 -21.19 -12.22 0.71
CA LYS A 393 -20.69 -11.60 1.94
C LYS A 393 -20.74 -12.59 3.09
#